data_AF-A0A2W4UU68-F1
#
_entry.id   AF-A0A2W4UU68-F1
#
_cell.length_a   1.000
_cell.length_b   1.000
_cell.length_c   1.000
_cell.angle_alpha   90.00
_cell.angle_beta   90.00
_cell.angle_gamma   90.00
#
_symmetry.space_group_name_H-M   'P 1'
#
loop_
_entity.id
_entity.type
_entity.pdbx_description
1 polymer ?
#
loop_
_entity_poly.entity_id
_entity_poly.type
_entity_poly.pdbx_seq_one_letter_code
_entity_poly.pdbx_strand_id
1 'polypeptide(L)'
;MPNRPSPAAIEQKLAGHKPGRWQVIELTPKLALETFPLDSWGNVESETVVPASFGYCNGTTDQAGILYDGTVVPCCKDYDGKIPLGNINNNSLENILYQQSPACGLRTDFNKFRVTHPVCKQCMGADTKQKSLLRQIGSIAYFKLYNPVMKRLSPGWGEV
;
A
#
# COMPACT_ATOMS: atom_id res chain seq x y z
N MET A 1 26.46 18.51 3.01
CA MET A 1 25.69 17.61 3.90
C MET A 1 26.62 16.51 4.39
N PRO A 2 26.89 16.42 5.70
CA PRO A 2 27.96 15.58 6.25
C PRO A 2 27.83 14.07 5.99
N ASN A 3 26.65 13.59 5.57
CA ASN A 3 26.36 12.17 5.32
C ASN A 3 25.95 11.85 3.88
N ARG A 4 26.25 12.73 2.91
CA ARG A 4 25.94 12.45 1.50
C ARG A 4 26.90 11.36 0.98
N PRO A 5 26.41 10.19 0.51
CA PRO A 5 27.28 9.20 -0.11
C PRO A 5 27.93 9.78 -1.38
N SER A 6 29.16 9.34 -1.69
CA SER A 6 29.78 9.67 -2.97
C SER A 6 29.01 9.00 -4.12
N PRO A 7 29.01 9.58 -5.34
CA PRO A 7 28.40 8.95 -6.50
C PRO A 7 28.90 7.51 -6.73
N ALA A 8 30.21 7.28 -6.59
CA ALA A 8 30.81 5.96 -6.72
C ALA A 8 30.29 4.95 -5.68
N ALA A 9 30.06 5.38 -4.43
CA ALA A 9 29.48 4.51 -3.40
C ALA A 9 28.02 4.16 -3.70
N ILE A 10 27.26 5.09 -4.29
CA ILE A 10 25.88 4.84 -4.75
C ILE A 10 25.91 3.85 -5.92
N GLU A 11 26.74 4.09 -6.93
CA GLU A 11 26.88 3.21 -8.10
C GLU A 11 27.28 1.79 -7.70
N GLN A 12 28.22 1.63 -6.76
CA GLN A 12 28.60 0.33 -6.23
C GLN A 12 27.42 -0.40 -5.56
N LYS A 13 26.61 0.32 -4.77
CA LYS A 13 25.42 -0.25 -4.13
C LYS A 13 24.33 -0.62 -5.14
N LEU A 14 24.17 0.18 -6.19
CA LEU A 14 23.20 -0.06 -7.26
C LEU A 14 23.65 -1.16 -8.24
N ALA A 15 24.95 -1.42 -8.39
CA ALA A 15 25.48 -2.43 -9.31
C ALA A 15 25.00 -3.86 -8.99
N GLY A 16 24.63 -4.13 -7.73
CA GLY A 16 24.05 -5.41 -7.29
C GLY A 16 22.55 -5.54 -7.51
N HIS A 17 21.88 -4.50 -8.02
CA HIS A 17 20.43 -4.51 -8.23
C HIS A 17 20.02 -5.60 -9.21
N LYS A 18 18.97 -6.35 -8.87
CA LYS A 18 18.36 -7.36 -9.75
C LYS A 18 16.95 -6.91 -10.10
N PRO A 19 16.71 -6.42 -11.33
CA PRO A 19 15.39 -6.00 -11.77
C PRO A 19 14.34 -7.10 -11.57
N GLY A 20 13.11 -6.68 -11.27
CA GLY A 20 11.98 -7.60 -11.09
C GLY A 20 11.98 -8.37 -9.77
N ARG A 21 12.78 -7.97 -8.78
CA ARG A 21 12.76 -8.53 -7.42
C ARG A 21 12.45 -7.46 -6.41
N TRP A 22 11.83 -7.87 -5.30
CA TRP A 22 11.78 -7.02 -4.12
C TRP A 22 13.19 -6.94 -3.51
N GLN A 23 13.75 -5.73 -3.40
CA GLN A 23 15.06 -5.46 -2.83
C GLN A 23 15.05 -4.13 -2.08
N VAL A 24 15.73 -4.08 -0.95
CA VAL A 24 16.04 -2.84 -0.22
C VAL A 24 17.54 -2.56 -0.38
N ILE A 25 17.87 -1.44 -1.01
CA ILE A 25 19.25 -0.98 -1.24
C ILE A 25 19.52 0.18 -0.28
N GLU A 26 20.15 -0.11 0.85
CA GLU A 26 20.50 0.91 1.83
C GLU A 26 21.53 1.90 1.27
N LEU A 27 21.14 3.16 1.07
CA LEU A 27 22.05 4.22 0.58
C LEU A 27 22.83 4.85 1.74
N THR A 28 22.16 5.11 2.85
CA THR A 28 22.71 5.58 4.14
C THR A 28 21.95 4.90 5.30
N PRO A 29 22.41 5.01 6.57
CA PRO A 29 21.66 4.49 7.72
C PRO A 29 20.23 5.06 7.88
N LYS A 30 19.87 6.13 7.16
CA LYS A 30 18.54 6.77 7.22
C LYS A 30 17.86 6.89 5.85
N LEU A 31 18.39 6.24 4.81
CA LEU A 31 17.85 6.32 3.45
C LEU A 31 18.13 5.01 2.72
N ALA A 32 17.08 4.35 2.27
CA ALA A 32 17.17 3.18 1.41
C ALA A 32 16.33 3.39 0.15
N LEU A 33 16.72 2.72 -0.92
CA LEU A 33 15.94 2.58 -2.14
C LEU A 33 15.28 1.21 -2.13
N GLU A 34 13.96 1.19 -2.11
CA GLU A 34 13.19 -0.05 -2.20
C GLU A 34 12.69 -0.24 -3.64
N THR A 35 12.97 -1.40 -4.22
CA THR A 35 12.51 -1.77 -5.56
C THR A 35 11.63 -3.00 -5.44
N PHE A 36 10.50 -3.05 -6.13
CA PHE A 36 9.63 -4.22 -6.19
C PHE A 36 8.90 -4.26 -7.54
N PRO A 37 8.45 -5.45 -8.00
CA PRO A 37 7.59 -5.53 -9.19
C PRO A 37 6.29 -4.78 -8.95
N LEU A 38 6.11 -3.66 -9.66
CA LEU A 38 4.85 -2.94 -9.69
C LEU A 38 4.03 -3.45 -10.88
N ASP A 39 2.97 -4.20 -10.59
CA ASP A 39 2.02 -4.66 -11.61
C ASP A 39 1.09 -3.52 -12.06
N SER A 40 0.45 -2.85 -11.09
CA SER A 40 -0.41 -1.70 -11.35
C SER A 40 -0.54 -0.78 -10.14
N TRP A 41 -0.96 0.46 -10.40
CA TRP A 41 -1.48 1.38 -9.37
C TRP A 41 -2.85 0.94 -8.81
N GLY A 42 -3.21 -0.33 -8.98
CA GLY A 42 -4.44 -0.92 -8.47
C GLY A 42 -5.64 -0.32 -9.13
N ASN A 43 -5.86 -0.59 -10.42
CA ASN A 43 -7.05 -0.29 -11.23
C ASN A 43 -7.71 1.11 -11.11
N VAL A 44 -7.15 2.05 -10.36
CA VAL A 44 -7.64 3.43 -10.24
C VAL A 44 -7.48 4.21 -11.54
N GLU A 45 -6.52 3.81 -12.38
CA GLU A 45 -6.27 4.36 -13.71
C GLU A 45 -7.01 3.59 -14.81
N SER A 46 -7.62 2.44 -14.50
CA SER A 46 -8.30 1.60 -15.49
C SER A 46 -9.65 2.19 -15.88
N GLU A 47 -9.91 2.30 -17.19
CA GLU A 47 -11.17 2.84 -17.73
C GLU A 47 -12.37 1.92 -17.47
N THR A 48 -12.16 0.60 -17.56
CA THR A 48 -13.23 -0.40 -17.37
C THR A 48 -12.90 -1.30 -16.18
N VAL A 49 -13.71 -1.20 -15.12
CA VAL A 49 -13.55 -1.99 -13.90
C VAL A 49 -14.90 -2.50 -13.41
N VAL A 50 -15.01 -3.81 -13.20
CA VAL A 50 -16.04 -4.43 -12.38
C VAL A 50 -15.69 -4.18 -10.91
N PRO A 51 -16.44 -3.31 -10.21
CA PRO A 51 -16.10 -2.89 -8.85
C PRO A 51 -16.13 -4.07 -7.88
N ALA A 52 -15.17 -4.08 -6.95
CA ALA A 52 -15.22 -4.97 -5.80
C ALA A 52 -16.35 -4.54 -4.84
N SER A 53 -16.86 -5.49 -4.08
CA SER A 53 -17.83 -5.26 -2.99
C SER A 53 -17.37 -5.86 -1.66
N PHE A 54 -16.46 -6.84 -1.72
CA PHE A 54 -15.86 -7.47 -0.55
C PHE A 54 -14.37 -7.75 -0.82
N GLY A 55 -13.61 -8.11 0.22
CA GLY A 55 -12.17 -8.39 0.09
C GLY A 55 -11.37 -7.81 1.25
N TYR A 56 -10.05 -8.01 1.22
CA TYR A 56 -9.14 -7.43 2.20
C TYR A 56 -8.05 -6.58 1.53
N CYS A 57 -7.76 -5.42 2.11
CA CYS A 57 -6.65 -4.57 1.73
C CYS A 57 -5.94 -4.12 3.01
N ASN A 58 -4.65 -4.40 3.13
CA ASN A 58 -3.85 -3.93 4.25
C ASN A 58 -3.43 -2.46 4.09
N GLY A 59 -3.59 -1.89 2.90
CA GLY A 59 -3.20 -0.52 2.59
C GLY A 59 -3.82 0.52 3.53
N THR A 60 -5.02 0.28 4.06
CA THR A 60 -5.69 1.22 5.00
C THR A 60 -5.33 1.00 6.48
N THR A 61 -4.53 -0.03 6.78
CA THR A 61 -4.17 -0.43 8.14
C THR A 61 -2.68 -0.28 8.39
N ASP A 62 -1.84 -0.69 7.44
CA ASP A 62 -0.39 -0.79 7.63
C ASP A 62 0.38 0.45 7.13
N GLN A 63 -0.29 1.35 6.39
CA GLN A 63 0.33 2.51 5.78
C GLN A 63 -0.63 3.71 5.71
N ALA A 64 -0.05 4.88 5.47
CA ALA A 64 -0.75 6.11 5.09
C ALA A 64 0.21 6.96 4.23
N GLY A 65 -0.34 7.79 3.35
CA GLY A 65 0.42 8.78 2.59
C GLY A 65 0.16 10.19 3.12
N ILE A 66 1.13 11.09 2.97
CA ILE A 66 0.95 12.53 3.18
C ILE A 66 1.34 13.20 1.87
N LEU A 67 0.37 13.89 1.25
CA LEU A 67 0.55 14.63 0.00
C LEU A 67 1.29 15.94 0.27
N TYR A 68 1.75 16.58 -0.81
CA TYR A 68 2.60 17.78 -0.74
C TYR A 68 1.95 18.97 -0.02
N ASP A 69 0.62 19.03 0.00
CA ASP A 69 -0.21 20.04 0.66
C ASP A 69 -0.54 19.70 2.13
N GLY A 70 -0.01 18.59 2.64
CA GLY A 70 -0.28 18.07 3.97
C GLY A 70 -1.53 17.19 4.08
N THR A 71 -2.23 16.92 2.98
CA THR A 71 -3.40 16.03 3.00
C THR A 71 -2.95 14.59 3.27
N VAL A 72 -3.56 13.95 4.26
CA VAL A 72 -3.31 12.55 4.61
C VAL A 72 -4.25 11.67 3.79
N VAL A 73 -3.71 10.63 3.17
CA VAL A 73 -4.44 9.65 2.34
C VAL A 73 -4.22 8.23 2.87
N PRO A 74 -5.15 7.28 2.63
CA PRO A 74 -5.04 5.96 3.23
C PRO A 74 -3.95 5.10 2.62
N CYS A 75 -3.50 5.35 1.40
CA CYS A 75 -2.47 4.52 0.75
C CYS A 75 -1.75 5.29 -0.35
N CYS A 76 -0.55 4.83 -0.71
CA CYS A 76 0.22 5.42 -1.82
C CYS A 76 -0.49 5.37 -3.18
N LYS A 77 -1.47 4.47 -3.36
CA LYS A 77 -2.29 4.38 -4.58
C LYS A 77 -3.33 5.51 -4.70
N ASP A 78 -3.57 6.25 -3.63
CA ASP A 78 -4.43 7.43 -3.62
C ASP A 78 -3.60 8.73 -3.80
N TYR A 79 -2.69 8.72 -4.77
CA TYR A 79 -1.76 9.83 -5.03
C TYR A 79 -2.48 11.12 -5.45
N ASP A 80 -3.69 11.00 -6.03
CA ASP A 80 -4.57 12.12 -6.39
C ASP A 80 -5.36 12.68 -5.19
N GLY A 81 -5.28 12.06 -4.00
CA GLY A 81 -6.01 12.52 -2.81
C GLY A 81 -7.53 12.37 -2.91
N LYS A 82 -8.02 11.32 -3.58
CA LYS A 82 -9.46 11.05 -3.74
C LYS A 82 -10.10 10.53 -2.46
N ILE A 83 -9.32 10.15 -1.45
CA ILE A 83 -9.76 9.73 -0.13
C ILE A 83 -9.06 10.56 0.95
N PRO A 84 -9.38 11.87 1.10
CA PRO A 84 -8.76 12.69 2.12
C PRO A 84 -9.16 12.20 3.51
N LEU A 85 -8.17 11.79 4.31
CA LEU A 85 -8.37 11.37 5.71
C LEU A 85 -8.38 12.57 6.66
N GLY A 86 -7.69 13.64 6.29
CA GLY A 86 -7.46 14.85 7.09
C GLY A 86 -6.27 15.63 6.53
N ASN A 87 -5.85 16.69 7.21
CA ASN A 87 -4.65 17.46 6.83
C ASN A 87 -3.80 17.76 8.06
N ILE A 88 -2.50 17.45 7.98
CA ILE A 88 -1.56 17.57 9.12
C ILE A 88 -1.33 19.01 9.59
N ASN A 89 -1.66 20.00 8.76
CA ASN A 89 -1.58 21.40 9.16
C ASN A 89 -2.69 21.79 10.15
N ASN A 90 -3.76 21.00 10.21
CA ASN A 90 -4.95 21.29 11.02
C ASN A 90 -5.12 20.32 12.21
N ASN A 91 -4.57 19.10 12.11
CA ASN A 91 -4.74 18.04 13.10
C ASN A 91 -3.46 17.20 13.23
N SER A 92 -3.21 16.62 14.40
CA SER A 92 -2.14 15.63 14.53
C SER A 92 -2.44 14.39 13.67
N LEU A 93 -1.37 13.76 13.16
CA LEU A 93 -1.49 12.53 12.38
C LEU A 93 -2.21 11.42 13.17
N GLU A 94 -1.94 11.33 14.47
CA GLU A 94 -2.62 10.39 15.36
C GLU A 94 -4.14 10.61 15.38
N ASN A 95 -4.58 11.85 15.53
CA ASN A 95 -6.01 12.19 15.53
C ASN A 95 -6.67 11.78 14.20
N ILE A 96 -6.01 12.11 13.08
CA ILE A 96 -6.49 11.78 11.73
C ILE A 96 -6.64 10.25 11.55
N LEU A 97 -5.64 9.46 11.95
CA LEU A 97 -5.62 8.01 11.68
C LEU A 97 -6.43 7.17 12.69
N TYR A 98 -6.60 7.64 13.92
CA TYR A 98 -7.22 6.85 15.00
C TYR A 98 -8.56 7.35 15.47
N GLN A 99 -8.90 8.63 15.25
CA GLN A 99 -10.10 9.23 15.82
C GLN A 99 -11.06 9.79 14.76
N GLN A 100 -10.60 9.97 13.51
CA GLN A 100 -11.40 10.58 12.45
C GLN A 100 -11.90 9.56 11.40
N SER A 101 -13.03 9.94 10.78
CA SER A 101 -13.56 9.34 9.55
C SER A 101 -13.04 10.16 8.37
N PRO A 102 -12.65 9.55 7.23
CA PRO A 102 -12.90 8.16 6.84
C PRO A 102 -11.88 7.10 7.30
N ALA A 103 -10.78 7.47 7.96
CA ALA A 103 -9.70 6.54 8.31
C ALA A 103 -10.20 5.32 9.12
N CYS A 104 -10.91 5.56 10.23
CA CYS A 104 -11.44 4.49 11.08
C CYS A 104 -12.52 3.65 10.37
N GLY A 105 -13.33 4.28 9.52
CA GLY A 105 -14.38 3.62 8.74
C GLY A 105 -13.80 2.62 7.74
N LEU A 106 -12.81 3.07 6.95
CA LEU A 106 -12.10 2.22 5.99
C LEU A 106 -11.44 1.01 6.67
N ARG A 107 -10.72 1.24 7.77
CA ARG A 107 -10.09 0.17 8.55
C ARG A 107 -11.13 -0.83 9.06
N THR A 108 -12.25 -0.34 9.59
CA THR A 108 -13.34 -1.19 10.08
C THR A 108 -13.97 -2.02 8.97
N ASP A 109 -14.22 -1.42 7.81
CA ASP A 109 -14.82 -2.08 6.67
C ASP A 109 -13.90 -3.19 6.12
N PHE A 110 -12.61 -2.90 5.90
CA PHE A 110 -11.65 -3.91 5.46
C PHE A 110 -11.48 -5.04 6.47
N ASN A 111 -11.50 -4.76 7.77
CA ASN A 111 -11.48 -5.79 8.81
C ASN A 111 -12.72 -6.70 8.78
N LYS A 112 -13.86 -6.20 8.28
CA LYS A 112 -15.10 -6.97 8.05
C LYS A 112 -15.22 -7.49 6.62
N PHE A 113 -14.14 -7.40 5.83
CA PHE A 113 -14.08 -7.75 4.42
C PHE A 113 -15.05 -7.00 3.51
N ARG A 114 -15.44 -5.77 3.89
CA ARG A 114 -16.33 -4.91 3.10
C ARG A 114 -15.51 -3.89 2.34
N VAL A 115 -15.85 -3.67 1.07
CA VAL A 115 -15.24 -2.62 0.25
C VAL A 115 -16.32 -1.59 -0.06
N THR A 116 -16.34 -0.51 0.71
CA THR A 116 -17.43 0.48 0.72
C THR A 116 -17.08 1.74 -0.10
N HIS A 117 -15.86 2.24 0.03
CA HIS A 117 -15.41 3.47 -0.63
C HIS A 117 -15.27 3.29 -2.15
N PRO A 118 -15.81 4.19 -3.00
CA PRO A 118 -15.78 4.05 -4.46
C PRO A 118 -14.38 3.83 -5.04
N VAL A 119 -13.39 4.60 -4.58
CA VAL A 119 -11.98 4.46 -5.01
C VAL A 119 -11.44 3.07 -4.67
N CYS A 120 -11.76 2.52 -3.49
CA CYS A 120 -11.34 1.18 -3.11
C CYS A 120 -12.06 0.09 -3.91
N LYS A 121 -13.35 0.28 -4.22
CA LYS A 121 -14.13 -0.64 -5.07
C LYS A 121 -13.51 -0.75 -6.47
N GLN A 122 -13.11 0.39 -7.04
CA GLN A 122 -12.38 0.42 -8.31
C GLN A 122 -11.00 -0.21 -8.16
N CYS A 123 -10.25 0.17 -7.12
CA CYS A 123 -8.88 -0.28 -6.95
C CYS A 123 -8.73 -1.80 -6.82
N MET A 124 -9.65 -2.43 -6.09
CA MET A 124 -9.70 -3.87 -5.88
C MET A 124 -10.50 -4.64 -6.93
N GLY A 125 -11.20 -3.95 -7.83
CA GLY A 125 -11.96 -4.57 -8.91
C GLY A 125 -11.05 -5.20 -9.97
N ALA A 126 -11.63 -5.56 -11.12
CA ALA A 126 -10.88 -6.01 -12.30
C ALA A 126 -11.67 -5.73 -13.58
N ASP A 127 -11.03 -5.89 -14.73
CA ASP A 127 -11.62 -5.79 -16.07
C ASP A 127 -12.78 -6.78 -16.31
N THR A 128 -12.78 -7.95 -15.67
CA THR A 128 -13.85 -8.94 -15.78
C THR A 128 -14.44 -9.36 -14.43
N LYS A 129 -15.69 -9.85 -14.45
CA LYS A 129 -16.38 -10.35 -13.24
C LYS A 129 -15.61 -11.51 -12.59
N GLN A 130 -15.09 -12.43 -13.39
CA GLN A 130 -14.33 -13.59 -12.89
C GLN A 130 -13.03 -13.15 -12.22
N LYS A 131 -12.24 -12.29 -12.88
CA LYS A 131 -11.00 -11.76 -12.30
C LYS A 131 -11.27 -10.92 -11.04
N SER A 132 -12.33 -10.11 -11.05
CA SER A 132 -12.73 -9.32 -9.89
C SER A 132 -13.12 -10.22 -8.72
N LEU A 133 -13.88 -11.29 -8.95
CA LEU A 133 -14.22 -12.26 -7.91
C LEU A 133 -12.98 -12.99 -7.36
N LEU A 134 -12.12 -13.49 -8.25
CA LEU A 134 -10.89 -14.19 -7.87
C LEU A 134 -9.96 -13.29 -7.04
N ARG A 135 -9.85 -12.00 -7.40
CA ARG A 135 -9.06 -11.02 -6.66
C ARG A 135 -9.64 -10.74 -5.27
N GLN A 136 -10.96 -10.61 -5.16
CA GLN A 136 -11.62 -10.39 -3.86
C GLN A 136 -11.39 -11.58 -2.91
N ILE A 137 -11.63 -12.81 -3.38
CA ILE A 137 -11.40 -14.04 -2.58
C ILE A 137 -9.91 -14.22 -2.29
N GLY A 138 -9.07 -14.08 -3.32
CA GLY A 138 -7.62 -14.23 -3.24
C GLY A 138 -6.99 -13.25 -2.26
N SER A 139 -7.48 -12.01 -2.19
CA SER A 139 -7.00 -11.04 -1.20
C SER A 139 -7.22 -11.50 0.23
N ILE A 140 -8.40 -12.05 0.54
CA ILE A 140 -8.72 -12.57 1.88
C ILE A 140 -7.85 -13.79 2.18
N ALA A 141 -7.83 -14.76 1.26
CA ALA A 141 -7.05 -15.99 1.42
C ALA A 141 -5.55 -15.69 1.61
N TYR A 142 -4.99 -14.78 0.82
CA TYR A 142 -3.59 -14.39 0.92
C TYR A 142 -3.28 -13.72 2.27
N PHE A 143 -4.00 -12.65 2.61
CA PHE A 143 -3.65 -11.83 3.77
C PHE A 143 -4.10 -12.41 5.11
N LYS A 144 -5.20 -13.18 5.16
CA LYS A 144 -5.77 -13.68 6.42
C LYS A 144 -5.50 -15.15 6.68
N LEU A 145 -5.10 -15.92 5.68
CA LEU A 145 -4.77 -17.33 5.85
C LEU A 145 -3.31 -17.61 5.50
N TYR A 146 -2.93 -17.42 4.23
CA TYR A 146 -1.62 -17.83 3.73
C TYR A 146 -0.47 -17.07 4.42
N ASN A 147 -0.48 -15.74 4.39
CA ASN A 147 0.62 -14.94 4.94
C ASN A 147 0.82 -15.16 6.45
N PRO A 148 -0.22 -15.17 7.31
CA PRO A 148 -0.06 -15.51 8.73
C PRO A 148 0.45 -16.93 8.97
N VAL A 149 0.01 -17.93 8.19
CA VAL A 149 0.50 -19.30 8.30
C VAL A 149 1.98 -19.39 7.91
N MET A 150 2.37 -18.77 6.80
CA MET A 150 3.76 -18.78 6.35
C MET A 150 4.70 -18.08 7.33
N LYS A 151 4.29 -16.95 7.92
CA LYS A 151 5.06 -16.28 8.98
C LYS A 151 5.28 -17.15 10.22
N ARG A 152 4.36 -18.08 10.53
CA ARG A 152 4.53 -19.04 11.62
C ARG A 152 5.46 -20.20 11.27
N LEU A 153 5.40 -20.68 10.02
CA LEU A 153 6.17 -21.83 9.57
C LEU A 153 7.61 -21.47 9.15
N SER A 154 7.84 -20.23 8.73
CA SER A 154 9.12 -19.77 8.21
C SER A 154 9.45 -18.39 8.80
N PRO A 155 10.25 -18.33 9.88
CA PRO A 155 10.75 -17.07 10.43
C PRO A 155 11.47 -16.26 9.34
N GLY A 156 11.11 -14.98 9.18
CA GLY A 156 11.60 -14.12 8.09
C GLY A 156 10.71 -14.10 6.83
N TRP A 157 9.56 -14.79 6.82
CA TRP A 157 8.65 -14.76 5.67
C TRP A 157 8.08 -13.35 5.40
N GLY A 158 8.42 -12.81 4.23
CA GLY A 158 7.96 -11.50 3.78
C GLY A 158 8.73 -10.32 4.40
N GLU A 159 9.82 -10.59 5.12
CA GLU A 159 10.83 -9.59 5.45
C GLU A 159 11.77 -9.43 4.25
N VAL A 160 12.20 -8.19 4.00
CA VAL A 160 13.09 -7.80 2.89
C VAL A 160 14.38 -7.25 3.47
#